data_AF-A0A9D2ZPU7-F1
#
_entry.id   AF-A0A9D2ZPU7-F1
#
_cell.length_a   1.000
_cell.length_b   1.000
_cell.length_c   1.000
_cell.angle_alpha   90.00
_cell.angle_beta   90.00
_cell.angle_gamma   90.00
#
_symmetry.space_group_name_H-M   'P 1'
#
loop_
_entity.id
_entity.type
_entity.pdbx_description
1 polymer ?
#
loop_
_entity_poly.entity_id
_entity_poly.type
_entity_poly.pdbx_seq_one_letter_code
_entity_poly.pdbx_strand_id
1 'polypeptide(L)'
;DWVQPVAIRELVHPDNRFKLGFAGWSGPAFDVSGMVLWGFTAGVLDALLRLAGWHEDWDEETQFDLFRTLEQSRNGESRALRAHFAAERKKETGE
;
A
#
# COMPACT_ATOMS: atom_id res chain seq x y z
N ASP A 1 -9.06 9.01 20.32
CA ASP A 1 -8.95 7.57 20.04
C ASP A 1 -8.51 7.39 18.59
N TRP A 2 -7.22 7.59 18.31
CA TRP A 2 -6.65 7.71 16.94
C TRP A 2 -5.87 6.46 16.51
N VAL A 3 -5.85 5.44 17.36
CA VAL A 3 -5.16 4.18 17.13
C VAL A 3 -6.21 3.09 16.91
N GLN A 4 -6.07 2.32 15.83
CA GLN A 4 -6.89 1.15 15.57
C GLN A 4 -6.01 -0.11 15.68
N PRO A 5 -6.30 -1.05 16.59
CA PRO A 5 -5.63 -2.35 16.60
C PRO A 5 -6.12 -3.20 15.42
N VAL A 6 -5.21 -3.94 14.81
CA VAL A 6 -5.49 -4.88 13.71
C VAL A 6 -4.97 -6.25 14.11
N ALA A 7 -5.78 -7.28 13.92
CA ALA A 7 -5.35 -8.64 14.25
C ALA A 7 -4.34 -9.15 13.23
N ILE A 8 -3.30 -9.86 13.67
CA ILE A 8 -2.29 -10.44 12.76
C ILE A 8 -2.96 -11.32 11.70
N ARG A 9 -3.96 -12.13 12.08
CA ARG A 9 -4.73 -12.97 11.15
C ARG A 9 -5.39 -12.19 10.00
N GLU A 10 -5.76 -10.92 10.22
CA GLU A 10 -6.32 -10.06 9.18
C GLU A 10 -5.22 -9.62 8.21
N LEU A 11 -4.04 -9.31 8.72
CA LEU A 11 -2.91 -8.86 7.91
C LEU A 11 -2.30 -9.97 7.05
N VAL A 12 -2.28 -11.21 7.54
CA VAL A 12 -1.69 -12.34 6.81
C VAL A 12 -2.66 -12.96 5.81
N HIS A 13 -3.98 -12.77 6.01
CA HIS A 13 -5.00 -13.34 5.13
C HIS A 13 -4.78 -12.90 3.67
N PRO A 14 -4.72 -13.83 2.71
CA PRO A 14 -4.33 -13.51 1.34
C PRO A 14 -5.21 -12.45 0.67
N ASP A 15 -6.53 -12.48 0.92
CA ASP A 15 -7.46 -11.51 0.32
C ASP A 15 -7.27 -10.06 0.81
N ASN A 16 -6.59 -9.87 1.95
CA ASN A 16 -6.29 -8.55 2.47
C ASN A 16 -4.93 -8.04 1.97
N ARG A 17 -4.25 -8.78 1.10
CA ARG A 17 -2.91 -8.48 0.61
C ARG A 17 -2.92 -8.32 -0.90
N PHE A 18 -2.25 -7.29 -1.38
CA PHE A 18 -2.15 -7.02 -2.80
C PHE A 18 -0.91 -6.19 -3.12
N LYS A 19 -0.55 -6.12 -4.39
CA LYS A 19 0.59 -5.34 -4.86
C LYS A 19 0.12 -4.05 -5.48
N LEU A 20 0.73 -2.95 -5.08
CA LEU A 20 0.53 -1.64 -5.71
C LEU A 20 1.72 -1.30 -6.58
N GLY A 21 1.49 -0.44 -7.57
CA GLY A 21 2.59 0.30 -8.16
C GLY A 21 2.21 1.57 -8.86
N PHE A 22 3.25 2.35 -9.15
CA PHE A 22 3.17 3.66 -9.77
C PHE A 22 4.57 4.06 -10.28
N ALA A 23 4.64 4.61 -11.49
CA ALA A 23 5.88 5.18 -12.06
C ALA A 23 7.11 4.25 -11.96
N GLY A 24 6.93 2.95 -12.21
CA GLY A 24 8.01 1.94 -12.16
C GLY A 24 8.31 1.40 -10.77
N TRP A 25 7.78 2.01 -9.70
CA TRP A 25 7.79 1.44 -8.36
C TRP A 25 6.65 0.43 -8.19
N SER A 26 6.91 -0.65 -7.45
CA SER A 26 5.87 -1.55 -6.94
C SER A 26 6.22 -2.05 -5.54
N GLY A 27 5.21 -2.43 -4.76
CA GLY A 27 5.39 -2.93 -3.40
C GLY A 27 4.11 -3.51 -2.80
N PRO A 28 4.22 -4.17 -1.62
CA PRO A 28 3.07 -4.73 -0.95
C PRO A 28 2.14 -3.64 -0.42
N ALA A 29 0.88 -3.98 -0.29
CA ALA A 29 -0.14 -3.21 0.37
C ALA A 29 -1.15 -4.13 1.06
N PHE A 30 -1.88 -3.57 2.01
CA PHE A 30 -2.87 -4.28 2.80
C PHE A 30 -4.18 -3.51 2.81
N ASP A 31 -5.31 -4.23 2.71
CA ASP A 31 -6.61 -3.70 3.08
C ASP A 31 -6.79 -3.92 4.58
N VAL A 32 -7.01 -2.82 5.31
CA VAL A 32 -7.34 -2.82 6.73
C VAL A 32 -8.65 -2.07 6.90
N SER A 33 -9.75 -2.82 6.89
CA SER A 33 -11.10 -2.26 7.08
C SER A 33 -11.43 -1.12 6.08
N GLY A 34 -11.04 -1.27 4.81
CA GLY A 34 -11.23 -0.29 3.73
C GLY A 34 -10.21 0.85 3.72
N MET A 35 -9.22 0.83 4.61
CA MET A 35 -8.02 1.66 4.51
C MET A 35 -6.95 0.88 3.77
N VAL A 36 -6.17 1.57 2.95
CA VAL A 36 -5.04 0.98 2.24
C VAL A 36 -3.77 1.30 3.02
N LEU A 37 -3.12 0.29 3.60
CA LEU A 37 -1.80 0.43 4.21
C LEU A 37 -0.76 0.11 3.14
N TRP A 38 0.06 1.09 2.77
CA TRP A 38 0.97 1.00 1.63
C TRP A 38 2.31 1.71 1.89
N GLY A 39 3.19 1.68 0.89
CA GLY A 39 4.47 2.40 0.92
C GLY A 39 5.48 1.76 1.88
N PHE A 40 6.28 2.59 2.54
CA PHE A 40 7.34 2.11 3.45
C PHE A 40 6.79 1.22 4.56
N THR A 41 5.69 1.60 5.19
CA THR A 41 5.11 0.84 6.31
C THR A 41 4.64 -0.54 5.86
N ALA A 42 4.04 -0.66 4.67
CA ALA A 42 3.66 -1.97 4.13
C ALA A 42 4.87 -2.86 3.86
N GLY A 43 5.97 -2.29 3.35
CA GLY A 43 7.22 -3.04 3.13
C GLY A 43 7.83 -3.56 4.43
N VAL A 44 7.85 -2.74 5.49
CA VAL A 44 8.31 -3.17 6.82
C VAL A 44 7.40 -4.26 7.38
N LEU A 45 6.08 -4.09 7.26
CA LEU A 45 5.11 -5.06 7.76
C LEU A 45 5.22 -6.42 7.05
N ASP A 46 5.29 -6.43 5.71
CA ASP A 46 5.51 -7.65 4.93
C ASP A 46 6.80 -8.38 5.36
N ALA A 47 7.91 -7.65 5.49
CA ALA A 47 9.17 -8.22 5.94
C ALA A 47 9.07 -8.83 7.36
N LEU A 48 8.41 -8.14 8.29
CA LEU A 48 8.21 -8.65 9.65
C LEU A 48 7.35 -9.91 9.68
N LEU A 49 6.25 -9.96 8.91
CA LEU A 49 5.39 -11.14 8.83
C LEU A 49 6.15 -12.36 8.26
N ARG A 50 6.98 -12.15 7.23
CA ARG A 50 7.87 -13.19 6.67
C ARG A 50 8.89 -13.66 7.69
N LEU A 51 9.61 -12.75 8.35
CA LEU A 51 10.64 -13.09 9.34
C LEU A 51 10.07 -13.78 10.58
N ALA A 52 8.84 -13.43 10.98
CA ALA A 52 8.13 -14.08 12.09
C ALA A 52 7.59 -15.47 11.74
N GLY A 53 7.59 -15.87 10.46
CA GLY A 53 7.01 -17.14 10.01
C GLY A 53 5.48 -17.14 9.99
N TRP A 54 4.84 -15.96 9.93
CA TRP A 54 3.38 -15.81 9.85
C TRP A 54 2.89 -15.49 8.44
N HIS A 55 3.80 -15.38 7.48
CA HIS A 55 3.45 -15.14 6.09
C HIS A 55 2.61 -16.31 5.54
N GLU A 56 1.49 -15.98 4.91
CA GLU A 56 0.69 -16.87 4.08
C GLU A 56 0.89 -16.48 2.61
N ASP A 57 0.83 -17.48 1.72
CA ASP A 57 0.91 -17.27 0.27
C ASP A 57 -0.26 -16.41 -0.21
N TRP A 58 0.04 -15.39 -1.01
CA TRP A 58 -0.91 -14.42 -1.56
C TRP A 58 -0.49 -14.08 -3.00
N ASP A 59 -1.36 -13.44 -3.76
CA ASP A 59 -1.08 -13.08 -5.16
C ASP A 59 -0.09 -11.91 -5.26
N GLU A 60 1.19 -12.22 -5.54
CA GLU A 60 2.26 -11.23 -5.73
C GLU A 60 2.44 -10.78 -7.20
N GLU A 61 1.66 -11.37 -8.12
CA GLU A 61 1.76 -11.15 -9.56
C GLU A 61 0.79 -10.04 -10.01
N THR A 62 -0.45 -10.07 -9.49
CA THR A 62 -1.43 -9.03 -9.81
C THR A 62 -1.07 -7.71 -9.15
N GLN A 63 -0.81 -6.70 -9.98
CA GLN A 63 -0.48 -5.35 -9.53
C GLN A 63 -1.61 -4.37 -9.83
N PHE A 64 -2.03 -3.61 -8.81
CA PHE A 64 -3.02 -2.54 -8.91
C PHE A 64 -2.36 -1.16 -9.00
N ASP A 65 -3.03 -0.22 -9.67
CA ASP A 65 -2.58 1.19 -9.74
C ASP A 65 -2.73 1.87 -8.37
N LEU A 66 -1.65 2.45 -7.86
CA LEU A 66 -1.61 3.10 -6.55
C LEU A 66 -2.72 4.14 -6.40
N PHE A 67 -2.86 5.05 -7.35
CA PHE A 67 -3.76 6.17 -7.16
C PHE A 67 -5.22 5.79 -7.32
N ARG A 68 -5.54 4.92 -8.29
CA ARG A 68 -6.90 4.40 -8.46
C ARG A 68 -7.35 3.66 -7.19
N THR A 69 -6.45 2.91 -6.57
CA THR A 69 -6.73 2.19 -5.32
C THR A 69 -6.95 3.15 -4.15
N LEU A 70 -6.11 4.18 -4.00
CA LEU A 70 -6.27 5.20 -2.96
C LEU A 70 -7.53 6.08 -3.16
N GLU A 71 -8.01 6.25 -4.39
CA GLU A 71 -9.28 6.96 -4.64
C GLU A 71 -10.49 6.22 -4.08
N GLN A 72 -10.39 4.90 -3.97
CA GLN A 72 -11.44 4.03 -3.44
C GLN A 72 -11.29 3.77 -1.94
N SER A 73 -10.14 4.15 -1.35
CA SER A 73 -9.84 3.87 0.05
C SER A 73 -10.40 4.93 1.00
N ARG A 74 -10.53 4.52 2.26
CA ARG A 74 -10.92 5.40 3.36
C ARG A 74 -9.79 6.33 3.83
N ASN A 75 -8.60 6.27 3.23
CA ASN A 75 -7.45 7.10 3.64
C ASN A 75 -7.69 8.60 3.39
N GLY A 76 -8.42 8.95 2.33
CA GLY A 76 -8.70 10.36 1.99
C GLY A 76 -7.49 11.14 1.43
N GLU A 77 -6.39 10.48 1.07
CA GLU A 77 -5.11 11.11 0.69
C GLU A 77 -4.81 11.11 -0.83
N SER A 78 -5.65 10.46 -1.64
CA SER A 78 -5.37 10.20 -3.07
C SER A 78 -5.04 11.45 -3.89
N ARG A 79 -5.85 12.51 -3.75
CA ARG A 79 -5.71 13.76 -4.52
C ARG A 79 -4.43 14.51 -4.17
N ALA A 80 -4.10 14.58 -2.87
CA ALA A 80 -2.91 15.27 -2.39
C ALA A 80 -1.62 14.57 -2.87
N LEU A 81 -1.59 13.23 -2.82
CA LEU A 81 -0.46 12.45 -3.31
C LEU A 81 -0.25 12.59 -4.81
N ARG A 82 -1.32 12.51 -5.62
CA ARG A 82 -1.23 12.75 -7.07
C ARG A 82 -0.59 14.10 -7.39
N ALA A 83 -1.03 15.16 -6.69
CA ALA A 83 -0.49 16.50 -6.89
C ALA A 83 0.99 16.59 -6.50
N HIS A 84 1.38 15.96 -5.38
CA HIS A 84 2.77 15.91 -4.94
C HIS A 84 3.67 15.22 -5.97
N PHE A 85 3.34 14.00 -6.39
CA PHE A 85 4.17 13.27 -7.37
C PHE A 85 4.21 13.93 -8.74
N ALA A 86 3.13 14.59 -9.16
CA ALA A 86 3.14 15.38 -10.40
C ALA A 86 4.09 16.58 -10.30
N ALA A 87 4.14 17.25 -9.14
CA ALA A 87 5.05 18.37 -8.90
C ALA A 87 6.52 17.91 -8.86
N GLU A 88 6.82 16.78 -8.21
CA GLU A 88 8.18 16.23 -8.17
C GLU A 88 8.69 15.85 -9.57
N ARG A 89 7.86 15.18 -10.40
CA ARG A 89 8.26 14.87 -11.78
C ARG A 89 8.54 16.10 -12.64
N LYS A 90 7.79 17.20 -12.46
CA LYS A 90 8.04 18.46 -13.19
C LYS A 90 9.39 19.07 -12.84
N LYS A 91 9.79 19.02 -11.56
CA LYS A 91 11.12 19.46 -11.11
C LYS A 91 12.24 18.64 -11.75
N GLU A 92 12.03 17.33 -11.91
CA GLU A 92 13.00 16.43 -12.55
C GLU A 92 13.13 16.69 -14.06
N THR A 93 12.04 17.06 -14.73
CA THR A 93 12.04 17.33 -16.18
C THR A 93 12.44 18.76 -16.58
N GLY A 94 12.58 19.68 -15.62
CA GLY A 94 13.08 21.04 -15.85
C GLY A 94 12.10 22.01 -16.53
N GLU A 95 10.78 21.77 -16.44
CA GLU A 95 9.73 22.71 -16.88
C GLU A 95 9.38 23.76 -15.81
#